data_AF-A0A1E3QWA4-F1
#
_entry.id   AF-A0A1E3QWA4-F1
#
_cell.length_a   1.000
_cell.length_b   1.000
_cell.length_c   1.000
_cell.angle_alpha   90.00
_cell.angle_beta   90.00
_cell.angle_gamma   90.00
#
_symmetry.space_group_name_H-M   'P 1'
#
loop_
_entity.id
_entity.type
_entity.pdbx_description
1 polymer ?
#
loop_
_entity_poly.entity_id
_entity_poly.type
_entity_poly.pdbx_seq_one_letter_code
_entity_poly.pdbx_strand_id
1 'polypeptide(L)'
;MFSDTKKSKTGSRVSPVALDAVLYETDPVTSEGISIDPQSVIHAEWHQEFVARFSATRQAFSSAPLEPVNTILPTTFAGWRSLFFTTDPDMNCVRLLDHQTAIKLVIYATKWLNRSTNASLSRWVLALLVRVPEVLEASDTSYVRHLGLKALKLQGKETSFTAKLTHECVVSIVGDIFRQRDLLDGMERRSQEVIDGSRRG
;
A
#
# COMPACT_ATOMS: atom_id res chain seq x y z
N MET A 1 26.00 44.54 36.32
CA MET A 1 24.58 44.16 36.39
C MET A 1 24.47 42.73 35.90
N PHE A 2 24.01 41.85 36.81
CA PHE A 2 23.81 40.41 36.61
C PHE A 2 22.43 40.10 36.01
N SER A 3 22.34 38.93 35.35
CA SER A 3 21.14 38.10 35.14
C SER A 3 20.05 38.64 34.17
N ASP A 4 19.31 37.85 33.37
CA ASP A 4 19.08 36.41 33.35
C ASP A 4 18.49 35.91 32.00
N THR A 5 18.34 34.59 31.95
CA THR A 5 18.20 33.62 30.85
C THR A 5 16.81 33.38 30.23
N LYS A 6 16.81 32.50 29.18
CA LYS A 6 15.76 31.57 28.67
C LYS A 6 14.84 32.10 27.54
N LYS A 7 14.50 31.35 26.48
CA LYS A 7 14.35 29.88 26.33
C LYS A 7 14.32 29.46 24.85
N SER A 8 14.90 28.29 24.60
CA SER A 8 14.79 27.48 23.38
C SER A 8 13.34 27.07 23.06
N LYS A 9 12.99 26.96 21.77
CA LYS A 9 11.96 26.05 21.29
C LYS A 9 12.39 25.42 19.97
N THR A 10 12.98 24.24 20.11
CA THR A 10 13.16 23.19 19.12
C THR A 10 11.81 22.91 18.44
N GLY A 11 11.67 23.31 17.18
CA GLY A 11 10.56 22.90 16.33
C GLY A 11 10.75 21.44 15.94
N SER A 12 9.95 20.58 16.55
CA SER A 12 9.90 19.14 16.27
C SER A 12 9.46 18.93 14.82
N ARG A 13 10.42 18.55 13.97
CA ARG A 13 10.19 18.17 12.58
C ARG A 13 9.50 16.80 12.60
N VAL A 14 8.22 16.74 12.24
CA VAL A 14 7.53 15.46 12.06
C VAL A 14 8.04 14.86 10.74
N SER A 15 8.88 13.86 10.85
CA SER A 15 9.43 13.13 9.69
C SER A 15 8.36 12.26 9.01
N PRO A 16 8.47 12.00 7.69
CA PRO A 16 7.51 11.24 6.88
C PRO A 16 7.55 9.71 7.11
N VAL A 17 7.75 9.27 8.36
CA VAL A 17 8.16 7.89 8.73
C VAL A 17 7.08 6.81 8.47
N ALA A 18 5.84 7.17 8.17
CA ALA A 18 4.72 6.21 8.20
C ALA A 18 4.68 5.19 7.05
N LEU A 19 5.26 5.48 5.87
CA LEU A 19 5.17 4.57 4.72
C LEU A 19 6.40 3.67 4.58
N ASP A 20 7.59 4.17 4.95
CA ASP A 20 8.84 3.41 4.90
C ASP A 20 8.90 2.34 6.00
N ALA A 21 8.29 2.59 7.16
CA ALA A 21 8.20 1.64 8.28
C ALA A 21 7.32 0.41 7.97
N VAL A 22 6.51 0.45 6.90
CA VAL A 22 5.64 -0.67 6.50
C VAL A 22 6.42 -1.73 5.72
N LEU A 23 7.57 -1.38 5.13
CA LEU A 23 8.24 -2.21 4.12
C LEU A 23 9.44 -3.03 4.62
N TYR A 24 9.97 -2.74 5.82
CA TYR A 24 11.18 -3.40 6.33
C TYR A 24 11.16 -3.52 7.85
N GLU A 25 10.84 -4.71 8.36
CA GLU A 25 11.39 -5.34 9.59
C GLU A 25 10.52 -6.56 9.94
N THR A 26 11.11 -7.78 9.93
CA THR A 26 11.47 -8.57 11.14
C THR A 26 11.85 -10.02 10.81
N ASP A 27 12.89 -10.51 11.49
CA ASP A 27 13.45 -11.88 11.50
C ASP A 27 12.57 -12.90 12.28
N PRO A 28 12.71 -14.22 12.04
CA PRO A 28 11.80 -15.24 12.56
C PRO A 28 12.22 -15.84 13.91
N VAL A 29 11.23 -16.17 14.75
CA VAL A 29 11.39 -17.01 15.96
C VAL A 29 10.40 -18.18 15.92
N THR A 30 10.90 -19.38 16.22
CA THR A 30 10.24 -20.69 16.07
C THR A 30 9.57 -21.19 17.35
N SER A 31 8.44 -21.90 17.26
CA SER A 31 7.95 -22.87 18.26
C SER A 31 6.87 -23.81 17.70
N GLU A 32 6.79 -25.03 18.25
CA GLU A 32 6.29 -26.31 17.70
C GLU A 32 4.77 -26.51 17.53
N GLY A 33 4.38 -27.45 16.64
CA GLY A 33 3.28 -28.38 16.97
C GLY A 33 2.11 -28.59 16.01
N ILE A 34 2.13 -28.10 14.77
CA ILE A 34 1.17 -28.45 13.70
C ILE A 34 2.00 -28.51 12.40
N SER A 35 1.74 -29.44 11.48
CA SER A 35 2.36 -29.43 10.13
C SER A 35 1.76 -28.30 9.30
N ILE A 36 1.89 -27.07 9.79
CA ILE A 36 1.62 -25.85 9.04
C ILE A 36 2.89 -25.59 8.26
N ASP A 37 2.76 -25.38 6.96
CA ASP A 37 3.90 -24.90 6.17
C ASP A 37 4.43 -23.63 6.85
N PRO A 38 5.68 -23.61 7.32
CA PRO A 38 6.24 -22.43 7.98
C PRO A 38 6.13 -21.18 7.09
N GLN A 39 6.14 -21.32 5.76
CA GLN A 39 5.92 -20.21 4.85
C GLN A 39 4.47 -19.72 4.83
N SER A 40 3.48 -20.60 5.04
CA SER A 40 2.07 -20.18 5.11
C SER A 40 1.74 -19.50 6.43
N VAL A 41 2.36 -19.92 7.55
CA VAL A 41 2.26 -19.23 8.85
C VAL A 41 2.86 -17.83 8.76
N ILE A 42 4.10 -17.72 8.25
CA ILE A 42 4.78 -16.43 8.09
C ILE A 42 3.97 -15.50 7.19
N HIS A 43 3.36 -16.03 6.13
CA HIS A 43 2.52 -15.24 5.23
C HIS A 43 1.21 -14.78 5.88
N ALA A 44 0.58 -15.62 6.71
CA ALA A 44 -0.65 -15.26 7.42
C ALA A 44 -0.40 -14.22 8.52
N GLU A 45 0.67 -14.37 9.31
CA GLU A 45 1.07 -13.41 10.34
C GLU A 45 1.43 -12.06 9.71
N TRP A 46 2.26 -12.06 8.66
CA TRP A 46 2.58 -10.85 7.91
C TRP A 46 1.33 -10.15 7.38
N HIS A 47 0.39 -10.91 6.79
CA HIS A 47 -0.83 -10.36 6.23
C HIS A 47 -1.70 -9.69 7.31
N GLN A 48 -1.91 -10.36 8.44
CA GLN A 48 -2.70 -9.82 9.56
C GLN A 48 -2.06 -8.56 10.13
N GLU A 49 -0.75 -8.58 10.36
CA GLU A 49 -0.02 -7.42 10.87
C GLU A 49 -0.07 -6.26 9.89
N PHE A 50 0.14 -6.52 8.61
CA PHE A 50 0.09 -5.52 7.56
C PHE A 50 -1.30 -4.87 7.46
N VAL A 51 -2.37 -5.66 7.42
CA VAL A 51 -3.76 -5.16 7.36
C VAL A 51 -4.10 -4.33 8.60
N ALA A 52 -3.64 -4.75 9.78
CA ALA A 52 -3.81 -3.99 11.02
C ALA A 52 -3.10 -2.63 10.97
N ARG A 53 -1.83 -2.60 10.56
CA ARG A 53 -1.04 -1.35 10.38
C ARG A 53 -1.66 -0.44 9.33
N PHE A 54 -2.13 -1.00 8.22
CA PHE A 54 -2.80 -0.24 7.17
C PHE A 54 -4.12 0.37 7.66
N SER A 55 -4.90 -0.38 8.44
CA SER A 55 -6.14 0.12 9.05
C SER A 55 -5.88 1.27 10.02
N ALA A 56 -4.86 1.15 10.87
CA ALA A 56 -4.42 2.23 11.75
C ALA A 56 -3.97 3.48 10.95
N THR A 57 -3.24 3.26 9.85
CA THR A 57 -2.82 4.34 8.94
C THR A 57 -4.00 5.07 8.33
N ARG A 58 -5.06 4.35 7.92
CA ARG A 58 -6.30 4.95 7.42
C ARG A 58 -7.03 5.76 8.49
N GLN A 59 -7.12 5.25 9.70
CA GLN A 59 -7.74 5.97 10.82
C GLN A 59 -7.00 7.28 11.12
N ALA A 60 -5.67 7.22 11.24
CA ALA A 60 -4.85 8.41 11.43
C ALA A 60 -4.94 9.37 10.24
N PHE A 61 -5.04 8.84 9.01
CA PHE A 61 -5.22 9.63 7.80
C PHE A 61 -6.55 10.40 7.82
N SER A 62 -7.64 9.79 8.29
CA SER A 62 -8.95 10.43 8.36
C SER A 62 -9.06 11.45 9.52
N SER A 63 -8.33 11.26 10.62
CA SER A 63 -8.47 12.09 11.82
C SER A 63 -7.54 13.30 11.86
N ALA A 64 -6.46 13.33 11.08
CA ALA A 64 -5.50 14.43 11.17
C ALA A 64 -5.95 15.68 10.40
N PRO A 65 -5.57 16.88 10.90
CA PRO A 65 -6.00 18.14 10.32
C PRO A 65 -5.50 18.32 8.89
N LEU A 66 -6.26 19.09 8.09
CA LEU A 66 -5.83 19.51 6.77
C LEU A 66 -4.82 20.65 6.90
N GLU A 67 -3.60 20.41 6.44
CA GLU A 67 -2.59 21.45 6.30
C GLU A 67 -2.75 22.14 4.94
N PRO A 68 -2.44 23.44 4.82
CA PRO A 68 -2.45 24.13 3.55
C PRO A 68 -1.38 23.54 2.62
N VAL A 69 -1.78 23.20 1.40
CA VAL A 69 -0.92 22.60 0.38
C VAL A 69 -0.75 23.58 -0.78
N ASN A 70 0.50 23.89 -1.15
CA ASN A 70 0.83 24.76 -2.28
C ASN A 70 1.11 23.99 -3.58
N THR A 71 0.55 22.79 -3.71
CA THR A 71 0.81 21.87 -4.84
C THR A 71 -0.34 21.92 -5.84
N ILE A 72 -0.03 22.22 -7.09
CA ILE A 72 -0.99 22.14 -8.18
C ILE A 72 -1.06 20.68 -8.64
N LEU A 73 -2.23 20.06 -8.48
CA LEU A 73 -2.43 18.69 -8.91
C LEU A 73 -2.59 18.61 -10.44
N PRO A 74 -2.04 17.58 -11.10
CA PRO A 74 -2.23 17.39 -12.52
C PRO A 74 -3.70 17.22 -12.90
N THR A 75 -4.07 17.65 -14.11
CA THR A 75 -5.42 17.44 -14.67
C THR A 75 -5.42 16.41 -15.79
N THR A 76 -4.25 16.09 -16.35
CA THR A 76 -4.08 15.20 -17.50
C THR A 76 -3.53 13.84 -17.08
N PHE A 77 -3.87 12.79 -17.84
CA PHE A 77 -3.35 11.44 -17.63
C PHE A 77 -1.81 11.40 -17.66
N ALA A 78 -1.18 12.10 -18.61
CA ALA A 78 0.27 12.15 -18.73
C ALA A 78 0.92 12.85 -17.53
N GLY A 79 0.30 13.92 -17.03
CA GLY A 79 0.77 14.63 -15.83
C GLY A 79 0.71 13.74 -14.58
N TRP A 80 -0.41 13.04 -14.38
CA TRP A 80 -0.54 12.06 -13.29
C TRP A 80 0.46 10.92 -13.41
N ARG A 81 0.65 10.39 -14.62
CA ARG A 81 1.63 9.33 -14.87
C ARG A 81 3.04 9.81 -14.52
N SER A 82 3.41 11.01 -14.96
CA SER A 82 4.72 11.59 -14.61
C SER A 82 4.89 11.68 -13.09
N LEU A 83 3.90 12.25 -12.39
CA LEU A 83 3.92 12.40 -10.93
C LEU A 83 4.11 11.06 -10.22
N PHE A 84 3.34 10.04 -10.58
CA PHE A 84 3.35 8.72 -9.94
C PHE A 84 4.69 7.99 -10.09
N PHE A 85 5.39 8.21 -11.21
CA PHE A 85 6.63 7.51 -11.52
C PHE A 85 7.88 8.26 -11.06
N THR A 86 7.77 9.56 -10.74
CA THR A 86 8.93 10.44 -10.45
C THR A 86 8.96 11.01 -9.05
N THR A 87 7.84 10.98 -8.32
CA THR A 87 7.71 11.59 -7.00
C THR A 87 7.07 10.65 -6.01
N ASP A 88 7.21 10.96 -4.73
CA ASP A 88 6.55 10.24 -3.65
C ASP A 88 5.24 10.94 -3.26
N PRO A 89 4.23 10.19 -2.79
CA PRO A 89 2.97 10.79 -2.39
C PRO A 89 3.15 11.68 -1.16
N ASP A 90 2.78 12.96 -1.31
CA ASP A 90 2.50 13.81 -0.16
C ASP A 90 1.09 13.51 0.34
N MET A 91 0.98 13.03 1.58
CA MET A 91 -0.30 12.65 2.17
C MET A 91 -1.26 13.83 2.29
N ASN A 92 -0.76 15.07 2.41
CA ASN A 92 -1.63 16.25 2.40
C ASN A 92 -2.22 16.48 1.00
N CYS A 93 -1.42 16.33 -0.06
CA CYS A 93 -1.93 16.34 -1.44
C CYS A 93 -2.95 15.24 -1.68
N VAL A 94 -2.70 14.04 -1.17
CA VAL A 94 -3.59 12.88 -1.30
C VAL A 94 -4.93 13.12 -0.59
N ARG A 95 -4.96 13.82 0.56
CA ARG A 95 -6.20 14.21 1.25
C ARG A 95 -7.08 15.13 0.42
N LEU A 96 -6.48 16.01 -0.38
CA LEU A 96 -7.21 16.97 -1.21
C LEU A 96 -7.87 16.35 -2.44
N LEU A 97 -7.52 15.10 -2.78
CA LEU A 97 -8.18 14.39 -3.86
C LEU A 97 -9.66 14.21 -3.50
N ASP A 98 -10.57 14.62 -4.38
CA ASP A 98 -11.97 14.23 -4.27
C ASP A 98 -12.14 12.73 -4.59
N HIS A 99 -13.33 12.21 -4.27
CA HIS A 99 -13.63 10.79 -4.46
C HIS A 99 -13.47 10.36 -5.93
N GLN A 100 -14.02 11.15 -6.86
CA GLN A 100 -13.98 10.85 -8.29
C GLN A 100 -12.54 10.79 -8.82
N THR A 101 -11.69 11.72 -8.40
CA THR A 101 -10.27 11.74 -8.76
C THR A 101 -9.54 10.55 -8.15
N ALA A 102 -9.77 10.23 -6.87
CA ALA A 102 -9.15 9.07 -6.23
C ALA A 102 -9.48 7.76 -6.97
N ILE A 103 -10.76 7.53 -7.31
CA ILE A 103 -11.18 6.35 -8.09
C ILE A 103 -10.58 6.36 -9.50
N LYS A 104 -10.60 7.51 -10.18
CA LYS A 104 -9.96 7.66 -11.51
C LYS A 104 -8.48 7.30 -11.46
N LEU A 105 -7.77 7.69 -10.40
CA LEU A 105 -6.37 7.36 -10.20
C LEU A 105 -6.15 5.89 -9.86
N VAL A 106 -7.08 5.23 -9.15
CA VAL A 106 -7.08 3.76 -8.99
C VAL A 106 -7.18 3.07 -10.36
N ILE A 107 -8.07 3.53 -11.25
CA ILE A 107 -8.19 3.00 -12.60
C ILE A 107 -6.88 3.19 -13.39
N TYR A 108 -6.22 4.33 -13.23
CA TYR A 108 -4.93 4.59 -13.87
C TYR A 108 -3.83 3.70 -13.30
N ALA A 109 -3.75 3.54 -11.97
CA ALA A 109 -2.83 2.63 -11.30
C ALA A 109 -2.96 1.19 -11.81
N THR A 110 -4.18 0.70 -12.03
CA THR A 110 -4.43 -0.62 -12.64
C THR A 110 -3.77 -0.79 -14.02
N LYS A 111 -3.73 0.29 -14.82
CA LYS A 111 -3.06 0.28 -16.14
C LYS A 111 -1.54 0.33 -16.03
N TRP A 112 -1.01 0.89 -14.95
CA TRP A 112 0.41 1.15 -14.78
C TRP A 112 1.14 0.05 -14.02
N LEU A 113 0.45 -0.68 -13.16
CA LEU A 113 0.99 -1.85 -12.48
C LEU A 113 1.49 -2.90 -13.47
N ASN A 114 2.72 -3.35 -13.23
CA ASN A 114 3.41 -4.35 -14.04
C ASN A 114 4.46 -5.11 -13.19
N ARG A 115 5.14 -6.10 -13.79
CA ARG A 115 6.12 -6.96 -13.09
C ARG A 115 7.41 -6.24 -12.66
N SER A 116 7.65 -5.03 -13.16
CA SER A 116 8.76 -4.15 -12.82
C SER A 116 8.28 -2.82 -12.22
N THR A 117 7.15 -2.86 -11.49
CA THR A 117 6.63 -1.71 -10.72
C THR A 117 7.72 -1.14 -9.82
N ASN A 118 7.92 0.19 -9.92
CA ASN A 118 8.93 0.91 -9.15
C ASN A 118 8.37 1.40 -7.80
N ALA A 119 9.28 1.78 -6.89
CA ALA A 119 8.92 2.16 -5.52
C ALA A 119 8.01 3.39 -5.45
N SER A 120 8.18 4.39 -6.33
CA SER A 120 7.32 5.58 -6.35
C SER A 120 5.88 5.22 -6.71
N LEU A 121 5.67 4.44 -7.78
CA LEU A 121 4.34 3.97 -8.16
C LEU A 121 3.71 3.13 -7.04
N SER A 122 4.48 2.23 -6.42
CA SER A 122 4.01 1.43 -5.28
C SER A 122 3.45 2.29 -4.16
N ARG A 123 4.21 3.30 -3.74
CA ARG A 123 3.81 4.19 -2.65
C ARG A 123 2.59 5.02 -3.00
N TRP A 124 2.50 5.51 -4.23
CA TRP A 124 1.28 6.18 -4.72
C TRP A 124 0.05 5.26 -4.72
N VAL A 125 0.18 4.01 -5.17
CA VAL A 125 -0.94 3.05 -5.15
C VAL A 125 -1.41 2.82 -3.72
N LEU A 126 -0.50 2.60 -2.77
CA LEU A 126 -0.86 2.42 -1.37
C LEU A 126 -1.50 3.68 -0.76
N ALA A 127 -0.96 4.86 -1.06
CA ALA A 127 -1.53 6.13 -0.60
C ALA A 127 -2.95 6.38 -1.16
N LEU A 128 -3.20 6.02 -2.42
CA LEU A 128 -4.56 6.06 -2.99
C LEU A 128 -5.50 5.12 -2.24
N LEU A 129 -5.07 3.89 -1.95
CA LEU A 129 -5.89 2.93 -1.23
C LEU A 129 -6.15 3.37 0.23
N VAL A 130 -5.28 4.18 0.83
CA VAL A 130 -5.55 4.85 2.11
C VAL A 130 -6.66 5.90 1.94
N ARG A 131 -6.63 6.68 0.85
CA ARG A 131 -7.59 7.75 0.56
C ARG A 131 -8.99 7.24 0.20
N VAL A 132 -9.10 6.13 -0.51
CA VAL A 132 -10.39 5.61 -0.99
C VAL A 132 -11.25 5.14 0.20
N PRO A 133 -12.50 5.62 0.36
CA PRO A 133 -13.37 5.27 1.48
C PRO A 133 -13.67 3.76 1.51
N GLU A 134 -13.87 3.19 2.71
CA GLU A 134 -14.13 1.74 2.85
C GLU A 134 -15.47 1.34 2.24
N VAL A 135 -16.49 2.19 2.43
CA VAL A 135 -17.82 2.01 1.85
C VAL A 135 -17.81 2.61 0.46
N LEU A 136 -17.98 1.75 -0.55
CA LEU A 136 -17.95 2.10 -1.96
C LEU A 136 -19.25 1.72 -2.64
N GLU A 137 -19.60 2.45 -3.69
CA GLU A 137 -20.64 2.04 -4.62
C GLU A 137 -20.19 0.80 -5.42
N ALA A 138 -21.14 0.10 -6.04
CA ALA A 138 -20.85 -1.12 -6.78
C ALA A 138 -19.85 -0.90 -7.94
N SER A 139 -19.95 0.24 -8.64
CA SER A 139 -19.02 0.66 -9.70
C SER A 139 -17.60 0.84 -9.16
N ASP A 140 -17.45 1.56 -8.06
CA ASP A 140 -16.15 1.86 -7.45
C ASP A 140 -15.51 0.61 -6.86
N THR A 141 -16.31 -0.23 -6.22
CA THR A 141 -15.90 -1.55 -5.73
C THR A 141 -15.34 -2.39 -6.88
N SER A 142 -15.97 -2.36 -8.04
CA SER A 142 -15.48 -3.06 -9.24
C SER A 142 -14.10 -2.53 -9.65
N TYR A 143 -13.88 -1.22 -9.70
CA TYR A 143 -12.58 -0.64 -10.06
C TYR A 143 -11.46 -1.03 -9.08
N VAL A 144 -11.74 -0.99 -7.78
CA VAL A 144 -10.78 -1.42 -6.74
C VAL A 144 -10.52 -2.93 -6.84
N ARG A 145 -11.56 -3.74 -7.09
CA ARG A 145 -11.41 -5.17 -7.35
C ARG A 145 -10.54 -5.45 -8.58
N HIS A 146 -10.72 -4.70 -9.67
CA HIS A 146 -9.91 -4.83 -10.89
C HIS A 146 -8.43 -4.55 -10.62
N LEU A 147 -8.10 -3.61 -9.74
CA LEU A 147 -6.73 -3.38 -9.26
C LEU A 147 -6.19 -4.62 -8.54
N GLY A 148 -6.95 -5.19 -7.60
CA GLY A 148 -6.60 -6.41 -6.87
C GLY A 148 -6.36 -7.60 -7.79
N LEU A 149 -7.28 -7.87 -8.73
CA LEU A 149 -7.14 -8.94 -9.73
C LEU A 149 -5.89 -8.75 -10.61
N LYS A 150 -5.60 -7.50 -11.00
CA LYS A 150 -4.41 -7.18 -11.78
C LYS A 150 -3.13 -7.47 -10.99
N ALA A 151 -3.06 -7.04 -9.73
CA ALA A 151 -1.95 -7.32 -8.84
C ALA A 151 -1.75 -8.83 -8.64
N LEU A 152 -2.83 -9.57 -8.35
CA LEU A 152 -2.81 -11.03 -8.21
C LEU A 152 -2.29 -11.72 -9.48
N LYS A 153 -2.76 -11.31 -10.67
CA LYS A 153 -2.30 -11.87 -11.95
C LYS A 153 -0.82 -11.60 -12.22
N LEU A 154 -0.28 -10.51 -11.70
CA LEU A 154 1.12 -10.12 -11.89
C LEU A 154 2.07 -10.84 -10.94
N GLN A 155 1.59 -11.53 -9.90
CA GLN A 155 2.42 -12.39 -9.06
C GLN A 155 2.95 -13.59 -9.89
N GLY A 156 4.27 -13.79 -9.83
CA GLY A 156 4.97 -14.87 -10.52
C GLY A 156 6.49 -14.72 -10.43
N LYS A 157 7.22 -15.73 -10.92
CA LYS A 157 8.67 -15.88 -10.75
C LYS A 157 9.53 -14.72 -11.30
N GLU A 158 9.09 -14.05 -12.35
CA GLU A 158 9.83 -12.96 -13.02
C GLU A 158 9.47 -11.55 -12.50
N THR A 159 8.94 -11.46 -11.28
CA THR A 159 8.49 -10.19 -10.71
C THR A 159 9.60 -9.60 -9.85
N SER A 160 9.90 -8.31 -10.01
CA SER A 160 10.88 -7.64 -9.13
C SER A 160 10.41 -7.70 -7.66
N PHE A 161 11.35 -7.67 -6.72
CA PHE A 161 11.01 -7.71 -5.29
C PHE A 161 10.00 -6.62 -4.90
N THR A 162 10.26 -5.37 -5.30
CA THR A 162 9.35 -4.24 -5.07
C THR A 162 7.96 -4.48 -5.66
N ALA A 163 7.88 -4.99 -6.89
CA ALA A 163 6.60 -5.27 -7.53
C ALA A 163 5.86 -6.41 -6.82
N LYS A 164 6.56 -7.48 -6.41
CA LYS A 164 5.98 -8.61 -5.67
C LYS A 164 5.34 -8.12 -4.37
N LEU A 165 6.10 -7.41 -3.54
CA LEU A 165 5.62 -6.85 -2.28
C LEU A 165 4.44 -5.90 -2.50
N THR A 166 4.53 -5.03 -3.51
CA THR A 166 3.43 -4.12 -3.87
C THR A 166 2.16 -4.87 -4.23
N HIS A 167 2.28 -5.94 -5.03
CA HIS A 167 1.12 -6.74 -5.44
C HIS A 167 0.49 -7.47 -4.25
N GLU A 168 1.29 -8.04 -3.35
CA GLU A 168 0.83 -8.70 -2.12
C GLU A 168 0.11 -7.70 -1.20
N CYS A 169 0.67 -6.50 -1.01
CA CYS A 169 0.03 -5.42 -0.24
C CYS A 169 -1.32 -5.01 -0.86
N VAL A 170 -1.36 -4.82 -2.19
CA VAL A 170 -2.60 -4.45 -2.89
C VAL A 170 -3.65 -5.54 -2.75
N VAL A 171 -3.30 -6.81 -2.97
CA VAL A 171 -4.26 -7.92 -2.82
C VAL A 171 -4.76 -8.02 -1.38
N SER A 172 -3.87 -7.87 -0.40
CA SER A 172 -4.23 -7.88 1.02
C SER A 172 -5.21 -6.77 1.39
N ILE A 173 -4.95 -5.54 0.95
CA ILE A 173 -5.83 -4.39 1.19
C ILE A 173 -7.19 -4.62 0.51
N VAL A 174 -7.20 -5.00 -0.77
CA VAL A 174 -8.45 -5.20 -1.52
C VAL A 174 -9.27 -6.35 -0.94
N GLY A 175 -8.61 -7.41 -0.50
CA GLY A 175 -9.25 -8.57 0.13
C GLY A 175 -9.95 -8.22 1.45
N ASP A 176 -9.23 -7.60 2.38
CA ASP A 176 -9.72 -7.43 3.75
C ASP A 176 -10.36 -6.08 4.04
N ILE A 177 -9.79 -4.99 3.52
CA ILE A 177 -10.33 -3.64 3.73
C ILE A 177 -11.54 -3.41 2.85
N PHE A 178 -11.45 -3.78 1.56
CA PHE A 178 -12.55 -3.61 0.59
C PHE A 178 -13.41 -4.87 0.41
N ARG A 179 -13.26 -5.84 1.32
CA ARG A 179 -14.10 -7.05 1.46
C ARG A 179 -14.14 -7.97 0.23
N GLN A 180 -13.11 -7.95 -0.61
CA GLN A 180 -12.98 -8.86 -1.76
C GLN A 180 -12.22 -10.14 -1.37
N ARG A 181 -12.69 -10.84 -0.34
CA ARG A 181 -11.96 -11.95 0.32
C ARG A 181 -11.57 -13.08 -0.62
N ASP A 182 -12.33 -13.31 -1.69
CA ASP A 182 -12.03 -14.33 -2.70
C ASP A 182 -10.67 -14.11 -3.40
N LEU A 183 -10.13 -12.89 -3.36
CA LEU A 183 -8.79 -12.60 -3.87
C LEU A 183 -7.67 -13.17 -2.99
N LEU A 184 -7.92 -13.33 -1.68
CA LEU A 184 -6.95 -13.89 -0.73
C LEU A 184 -6.74 -15.38 -0.99
N ASP A 185 -7.81 -16.13 -1.25
CA ASP A 185 -7.74 -17.53 -1.68
C ASP A 185 -6.95 -17.69 -2.99
N GLY A 186 -7.00 -16.68 -3.85
CA GLY A 186 -6.21 -16.64 -5.09
C GLY A 186 -4.72 -16.43 -4.84
N MET A 187 -4.38 -15.61 -3.85
CA MET A 187 -3.00 -15.31 -3.46
C MET A 187 -2.31 -16.55 -2.87
N GLU A 188 -2.99 -17.26 -1.96
CA GLU A 188 -2.46 -18.50 -1.37
C GLU A 188 -2.16 -19.56 -2.43
N ARG A 189 -3.08 -19.76 -3.39
CA ARG A 189 -2.89 -20.71 -4.50
C ARG A 189 -1.65 -20.38 -5.34
N ARG A 190 -1.42 -19.10 -5.63
CA ARG A 190 -0.24 -18.68 -6.42
C ARG A 190 1.06 -18.83 -5.65
N SER A 191 1.06 -18.57 -4.34
CA SER A 191 2.21 -18.84 -3.48
C SER A 191 2.60 -20.32 -3.53
N GLN A 192 1.61 -21.23 -3.47
CA GLN A 192 1.84 -22.67 -3.57
C GLN A 192 2.40 -23.10 -4.95
N GLU A 193 1.88 -22.55 -6.04
CA GLU A 193 2.37 -22.84 -7.41
C GLU A 193 3.85 -22.47 -7.60
N VAL A 194 4.30 -21.36 -6.99
CA VAL A 194 5.70 -20.93 -7.05
C VAL A 194 6.61 -21.92 -6.31
N ILE A 195 6.18 -22.40 -5.14
CA ILE A 195 6.91 -23.40 -4.34
C ILE A 195 7.02 -24.72 -5.10
N ASP A 196 5.90 -25.24 -5.59
CA ASP A 196 5.84 -26.53 -6.29
C ASP A 196 6.60 -26.50 -7.61
N GLY A 197 6.53 -25.38 -8.33
CA GLY A 197 7.29 -25.15 -9.55
C GLY A 197 8.79 -24.93 -9.31
N SER A 198 9.23 -24.68 -8.08
CA SER A 198 10.66 -24.59 -7.74
C SER A 198 11.28 -25.94 -7.37
N ARG A 199 10.46 -26.94 -7.04
CA ARG A 199 10.92 -28.31 -6.70
C ARG A 199 11.07 -29.23 -7.91
N ARG A 200 10.61 -28.81 -9.09
CA ARG A 200 10.60 -29.61 -10.32
C ARG A 200 11.64 -29.18 -11.38
N GLY A 201 12.46 -28.18 -11.10
CA GLY A 201 13.54 -27.70 -11.98
C GLY A 201 14.89 -27.89 -11.31
#